data_AF-A0AAD7MK46-F1
#
_entry.id   AF-A0AAD7MK46-F1
#
_cell.length_a   1.000
_cell.length_b   1.000
_cell.length_c   1.000
_cell.angle_alpha   90.00
_cell.angle_beta   90.00
_cell.angle_gamma   90.00
#
_symmetry.space_group_name_H-M   'P 1'
#
loop_
_entity.id
_entity.type
_entity.pdbx_description
1 polymer ?
#
loop_
_entity_poly.entity_id
_entity_poly.type
_entity_poly.pdbx_seq_one_letter_code
_entity_poly.pdbx_strand_id
1 'polypeptide(L)'
;MLRKYVPHATATRFVYLHSREGFHPADVVDVPTWLSDRSDPRKSVAGWESVSHCSIKVIDIPGNHFEPFYSANIAQVSLSIAEGCAYLESL
;
A
#
# COMPACT_ATOMS: atom_id res chain seq x y z
N MET A 1 34.35 -6.25 4.33
CA MET A 1 33.65 -5.43 5.35
C MET A 1 32.20 -5.27 4.93
N LEU A 2 31.28 -6.04 5.51
CA LEU A 2 29.85 -5.82 5.35
C LEU A 2 29.44 -4.73 6.35
N ARG A 3 29.00 -3.59 5.83
CA ARG A 3 28.66 -2.40 6.62
C ARG A 3 27.49 -2.72 7.55
N LYS A 4 27.61 -2.31 8.81
CA LYS A 4 26.64 -2.49 9.90
C LYS A 4 25.26 -1.97 9.48
N TYR A 5 24.32 -2.87 9.19
CA TYR A 5 22.89 -2.54 9.17
C TYR A 5 22.48 -2.22 10.61
N VAL A 6 22.09 -0.97 10.86
CA VAL A 6 21.51 -0.54 12.13
C VAL A 6 20.01 -0.41 11.87
N PRO A 7 19.17 -1.31 12.39
CA PRO A 7 17.74 -1.37 12.05
C PRO A 7 16.93 -0.11 12.39
N HIS A 8 17.52 0.87 13.07
CA HIS A 8 16.83 2.00 13.70
C HIS A 8 17.48 3.37 13.44
N ALA A 9 18.44 3.48 12.51
CA ALA A 9 19.14 4.74 12.27
C ALA A 9 18.38 5.73 11.37
N THR A 10 17.47 5.25 10.52
CA THR A 10 16.68 6.09 9.61
C THR A 10 15.29 5.52 9.43
N ALA A 11 14.26 6.33 9.69
CA ALA A 11 12.87 5.97 9.42
C ALA A 11 12.72 5.61 7.93
N THR A 12 12.19 4.41 7.65
CA THR A 12 12.03 3.95 6.27
C THR A 12 10.82 4.63 5.66
N ARG A 13 11.04 5.47 4.65
CA ARG A 13 9.97 6.15 3.91
C ARG A 13 9.47 5.23 2.79
N PHE A 14 8.17 5.02 2.74
CA PHE A 14 7.53 4.37 1.61
C PHE A 14 6.17 4.99 1.33
N VAL A 15 5.68 4.75 0.12
CA VAL A 15 4.34 5.10 -0.34
C VAL A 15 3.52 3.82 -0.40
N TYR A 16 2.29 3.87 0.10
CA TYR A 16 1.38 2.74 0.09
C TYR A 16 0.35 2.91 -1.03
N LEU A 17 0.42 2.02 -2.03
CA LEU A 17 -0.60 1.93 -3.07
C LEU A 17 -1.78 1.10 -2.55
N HIS A 18 -2.93 1.74 -2.39
CA HIS A 18 -4.09 1.16 -1.72
C HIS A 18 -5.21 0.86 -2.73
N SER A 19 -5.56 -0.41 -2.88
CA SER A 19 -6.71 -0.84 -3.68
C SER A 19 -8.03 -0.29 -3.11
N ARG A 20 -8.77 0.49 -3.91
CA ARG A 20 -10.01 1.15 -3.47
C ARG A 20 -11.14 0.18 -3.16
N GLU A 21 -11.13 -1.00 -3.77
CA GLU A 21 -12.23 -1.96 -3.65
C GLU A 21 -11.90 -3.06 -2.64
N GLY A 22 -12.93 -3.44 -1.89
CA GLY A 22 -12.90 -4.59 -0.98
C GLY A 22 -12.99 -5.89 -1.75
N PHE A 23 -12.32 -6.93 -1.29
CA PHE A 23 -12.48 -8.26 -1.87
C PHE A 23 -13.68 -8.97 -1.21
N HIS A 24 -14.73 -9.23 -2.00
CA HIS A 24 -15.96 -9.89 -1.56
C HIS A 24 -16.47 -10.89 -2.62
N PRO A 25 -15.76 -11.99 -2.88
CA PRO A 25 -16.27 -13.03 -3.79
C PRO A 25 -17.51 -13.71 -3.20
N ALA A 26 -18.48 -14.07 -4.03
CA ALA A 26 -19.75 -14.63 -3.59
C ALA A 26 -19.63 -15.98 -2.86
N ASP A 27 -18.62 -16.78 -3.23
CA ASP A 27 -18.47 -18.16 -2.75
C ASP A 27 -17.50 -18.32 -1.58
N VAL A 28 -16.97 -17.22 -1.02
CA VAL A 28 -16.04 -17.26 0.12
C VAL A 28 -16.70 -16.65 1.34
N VAL A 29 -16.95 -17.49 2.34
CA VAL A 29 -17.38 -17.07 3.67
C VAL A 29 -16.15 -16.62 4.48
N ASP A 30 -16.33 -15.68 5.40
CA ASP A 30 -15.31 -15.21 6.35
C ASP A 30 -14.08 -14.51 5.74
N VAL A 31 -14.28 -13.67 4.72
CA VAL A 31 -13.18 -12.84 4.20
C VAL A 31 -12.68 -11.87 5.30
N PRO A 32 -11.38 -11.88 5.64
CA PRO A 32 -10.83 -11.02 6.68
C PRO A 32 -11.16 -9.54 6.45
N THR A 33 -11.50 -8.83 7.51
CA THR A 33 -11.89 -7.41 7.43
C THR A 33 -10.80 -6.52 6.83
N TRP A 34 -9.52 -6.82 7.05
CA TRP A 34 -8.43 -6.07 6.42
C TRP A 34 -8.41 -6.20 4.89
N LEU A 35 -8.99 -7.26 4.35
CA LEU A 35 -9.03 -7.57 2.92
C LEU A 35 -10.34 -7.11 2.27
N SER A 36 -11.44 -7.18 3.02
CA SER A 36 -12.80 -6.88 2.54
C SER A 36 -13.26 -5.45 2.85
N ASP A 37 -12.98 -4.92 4.04
CA ASP A 37 -13.39 -3.57 4.43
C ASP A 37 -12.45 -2.50 3.84
N ARG A 38 -13.03 -1.53 3.13
CA ARG A 38 -12.34 -0.34 2.60
C ARG A 38 -12.97 0.98 3.06
N SER A 39 -13.88 0.93 4.03
CA SER A 39 -14.55 2.13 4.57
C SER A 39 -13.60 3.10 5.28
N ASP A 40 -12.48 2.60 5.81
CA ASP A 40 -11.45 3.41 6.46
C ASP A 40 -10.04 2.96 6.00
N PRO A 41 -9.41 3.69 5.06
CA PRO A 41 -8.04 3.41 4.60
C PRO A 41 -7.00 3.42 5.72
N ARG A 42 -7.27 4.10 6.85
CA ARG A 42 -6.32 4.12 7.97
C ARG A 42 -6.15 2.75 8.63
N LYS A 43 -7.14 1.87 8.52
CA LYS A 43 -7.06 0.50 9.07
C LYS A 43 -5.97 -0.33 8.39
N SER A 44 -5.78 -0.18 7.08
CA SER A 44 -4.72 -0.88 6.34
C SER A 44 -3.35 -0.23 6.52
N VAL A 45 -3.31 1.07 6.83
CA VAL A 45 -2.08 1.88 6.92
C VAL A 45 -1.46 1.87 8.32
N ALA A 46 -2.25 1.79 9.39
CA ALA A 46 -1.75 1.93 10.77
C ALA A 46 -0.63 0.93 11.13
N GLY A 47 -0.74 -0.32 10.68
CA GLY A 47 0.31 -1.33 10.90
C GLY A 47 1.63 -0.95 10.23
N TRP A 48 1.55 -0.37 9.03
CA TRP A 48 2.71 0.10 8.29
C TRP A 48 3.35 1.35 8.92
N GLU A 49 2.54 2.28 9.43
CA GLU A 49 3.04 3.49 10.12
C GLU A 49 3.77 3.12 11.42
N SER A 50 3.29 2.08 12.11
CA SER A 50 3.98 1.53 13.28
C SER A 50 5.35 0.95 12.95
N VAL A 51 5.50 0.32 11.77
CA VAL A 51 6.77 -0.26 11.31
C VAL A 51 7.73 0.79 10.78
N SER A 52 7.21 1.80 10.06
CA SER A 52 8.01 2.88 9.47
C SER A 52 8.44 3.94 10.49
N HIS A 53 7.74 3.99 11.64
CA HIS A 53 7.81 5.07 12.61
C HIS A 53 7.53 6.46 12.00
N CYS A 54 6.70 6.52 10.95
CA CYS A 54 6.28 7.77 10.32
C CYS A 54 4.92 7.64 9.63
N SER A 55 4.28 8.79 9.40
CA SER A 55 3.09 8.84 8.53
C SER A 55 3.43 8.37 7.12
N ILE A 56 2.53 7.61 6.51
CA ILE A 56 2.73 7.07 5.16
C ILE A 56 1.84 7.80 4.16
N LYS A 57 2.42 8.16 3.02
CA LYS A 57 1.66 8.65 1.87
C LYS A 57 0.87 7.49 1.26
N VAL A 58 -0.44 7.66 1.17
CA VAL A 58 -1.35 6.71 0.52
C VAL A 58 -1.73 7.23 -0.85
N ILE A 59 -1.69 6.37 -1.86
CA ILE A 59 -2.20 6.65 -3.21
C ILE A 59 -3.17 5.53 -3.56
N ASP A 60 -4.41 5.89 -3.85
CA ASP A 60 -5.43 4.89 -4.14
C ASP A 60 -5.37 4.40 -5.61
N ILE A 61 -5.37 3.08 -5.81
CA ILE A 61 -5.34 2.39 -7.11
C ILE A 61 -6.65 1.62 -7.39
N PRO A 62 -6.99 1.34 -8.66
CA PRO A 62 -8.24 0.66 -9.01
C PRO A 62 -8.27 -0.82 -8.61
N GLY A 63 -9.48 -1.37 -8.49
CA GLY A 63 -9.72 -2.78 -8.22
C GLY A 63 -9.52 -3.17 -6.75
N ASN A 64 -9.63 -4.48 -6.51
CA ASN A 64 -9.39 -5.09 -5.20
C ASN A 64 -7.93 -5.54 -5.03
N HIS A 65 -7.62 -6.25 -3.95
CA HIS A 65 -6.25 -6.69 -3.61
C HIS A 65 -5.57 -7.56 -4.69
N PHE A 66 -6.33 -8.30 -5.49
CA PHE A 66 -5.81 -9.28 -6.45
C PHE A 66 -5.71 -8.76 -7.88
N GLU A 67 -6.21 -7.55 -8.12
CA GLU A 67 -6.35 -6.96 -9.45
C GLU A 67 -5.29 -5.92 -9.86
N PRO A 68 -4.33 -5.45 -9.01
CA PRO A 68 -3.37 -4.43 -9.45
C PRO A 68 -2.59 -4.80 -10.72
N PHE A 69 -2.33 -6.09 -10.92
CA PHE A 69 -1.56 -6.60 -12.05
C PHE A 69 -2.42 -7.03 -13.25
N TYR A 70 -3.74 -6.82 -13.20
CA TYR A 70 -4.59 -7.09 -14.36
C TYR A 70 -4.33 -6.05 -15.45
N SER A 71 -4.45 -6.46 -16.72
CA SER A 71 -4.21 -5.59 -17.87
C SER A 71 -5.06 -4.31 -17.84
N ALA A 72 -6.26 -4.37 -17.25
CA ALA A 72 -7.14 -3.21 -17.08
C ALA A 72 -6.58 -2.16 -16.09
N ASN A 73 -5.78 -2.58 -15.11
CA ASN A 73 -5.31 -1.73 -14.01
C ASN A 73 -3.83 -1.33 -14.14
N ILE A 74 -3.02 -2.09 -14.89
CA ILE A 74 -1.56 -1.93 -14.92
C ILE A 74 -1.10 -0.53 -15.31
N ALA A 75 -1.81 0.13 -16.24
CA ALA A 75 -1.48 1.49 -16.68
C ALA A 75 -1.63 2.51 -15.54
N GLN A 76 -2.75 2.45 -14.82
CA GLN A 76 -3.01 3.35 -13.69
C GLN A 76 -2.10 3.04 -12.50
N VAL A 77 -1.88 1.76 -12.19
CA VAL A 77 -0.94 1.35 -11.13
C VAL A 77 0.47 1.85 -11.43
N SER A 78 0.92 1.76 -12.68
CA SER A 78 2.25 2.26 -13.09
C SER A 78 2.38 3.77 -12.91
N LEU A 79 1.34 4.54 -13.24
CA LEU A 79 1.31 5.98 -12.99
C LEU A 79 1.37 6.30 -11.49
N SER A 80 0.65 5.56 -10.65
CA SER A 80 0.70 5.72 -9.20
C SER A 80 2.06 5.34 -8.60
N ILE A 81 2.76 4.34 -9.16
CA ILE A 81 4.15 4.05 -8.80
C ILE A 81 5.05 5.25 -9.12
N ALA A 82 4.93 5.80 -10.34
CA ALA A 82 5.73 6.96 -10.73
C ALA A 82 5.45 8.18 -9.84
N GLU A 83 4.17 8.44 -9.51
CA GLU A 83 3.78 9.49 -8.54
C GLU A 83 4.39 9.24 -7.16
N GLY A 84 4.35 8.00 -6.66
CA GLY A 84 4.94 7.62 -5.40
C GLY A 84 6.46 7.83 -5.36
N CYS A 85 7.16 7.46 -6.43
CA CYS A 85 8.61 7.71 -6.56
C CYS A 85 8.91 9.21 -6.58
N ALA A 86 8.20 10.00 -7.39
CA ALA A 86 8.38 11.45 -7.44
C ALA A 86 8.14 12.12 -6.08
N TYR A 87 7.13 11.65 -5.32
CA TYR A 87 6.92 12.10 -3.94
C TYR A 87 8.13 11.78 -3.05
N LEU A 88 8.64 10.54 -3.09
CA LEU A 88 9.80 10.15 -2.26
C LEU A 88 11.06 10.92 -2.61
N GLU A 89 11.29 11.24 -3.89
CA GLU A 89 12.41 12.05 -4.36
C GLU A 89 12.32 13.53 -3.93
N SER A 90 11.12 14.00 -3.57
CA SER A 90 10.88 15.37 -3.10
C SER A 90 11.04 15.58 -1.59
N LEU A 91 11.23 14.49 -0.83
CA LEU A 91 11.40 14.50 0.64
C LEU A 91 12.84 14.81 1.06
#